data_AF-A0A1Q6XEH9-F1
#
_entry.id   AF-A0A1Q6XEH9-F1
#
_cell.length_a   1.000
_cell.length_b   1.000
_cell.length_c   1.000
_cell.angle_alpha   90.00
_cell.angle_beta   90.00
_cell.angle_gamma   90.00
#
_symmetry.space_group_name_H-M   'P 1'
#
loop_
_entity.id
_entity.type
_entity.pdbx_description
1 polymer ?
#
loop_
_entity_poly.entity_id
_entity_poly.type
_entity_poly.pdbx_seq_one_letter_code
_entity_poly.pdbx_strand_id
1 'polypeptide(L)'
;MDYDRKACLKDSITLRRALAPYPLDRLGAWSFVLAPSDDWKNLVHSLRGDPTSPAFSIIEQRTTALESSLFSATPSRNEDLLLTFGVIGNALLDLAVTHELGHGICHERDERWADDYGRELRQTRTVDCTKTSRRKTARALQ
;
A
#
# COMPACT_ATOMS: atom_id res chain seq x y z
N MET A 1 -17.62 -12.02 9.06
CA MET A 1 -16.86 -13.23 9.47
C MET A 1 -15.77 -12.74 10.39
N ASP A 2 -15.58 -13.37 11.55
CA ASP A 2 -14.60 -12.88 12.52
C ASP A 2 -13.18 -13.07 11.94
N TYR A 3 -12.40 -11.98 11.85
CA TYR A 3 -11.03 -12.02 11.34
C TYR A 3 -10.14 -12.65 12.40
N ASP A 4 -10.07 -13.98 12.36
CA ASP A 4 -9.40 -14.76 13.39
C ASP A 4 -7.88 -14.80 13.22
N ARG A 5 -7.20 -15.33 14.24
CA ARG A 5 -5.74 -15.50 14.24
C ARG A 5 -5.24 -16.33 13.05
N LYS A 6 -6.01 -17.31 12.57
CA LYS A 6 -5.60 -18.19 11.47
C LYS A 6 -5.65 -17.44 10.14
N ALA A 7 -6.68 -16.63 9.90
CA ALA A 7 -6.78 -15.73 8.76
C ALA A 7 -5.62 -14.73 8.75
N CYS A 8 -5.37 -14.06 9.88
CA CYS A 8 -4.25 -13.13 10.03
C CYS A 8 -2.89 -13.77 9.73
N LEU A 9 -2.64 -14.99 10.25
CA LEU A 9 -1.40 -15.71 9.95
C LEU A 9 -1.25 -16.02 8.45
N LYS A 10 -2.32 -16.49 7.81
CA LYS A 10 -2.33 -16.78 6.37
C LYS A 10 -2.03 -15.52 5.55
N ASP A 11 -2.70 -14.42 5.86
CA ASP A 11 -2.53 -13.15 5.14
C ASP A 11 -1.13 -12.57 5.37
N SER A 12 -0.59 -12.68 6.59
CA SER A 12 0.78 -12.26 6.90
C SER A 12 1.84 -13.01 6.09
N ILE A 13 1.62 -14.30 5.81
CA ILE A 13 2.50 -15.11 4.94
C ILE A 13 2.39 -14.62 3.49
N THR A 14 1.18 -14.35 3.02
CA THR A 14 0.94 -13.81 1.67
C THR A 14 1.60 -12.43 1.51
N LEU A 15 1.45 -11.55 2.50
CA LEU A 15 2.10 -10.24 2.51
C LEU A 15 3.63 -10.36 2.49
N ARG A 16 4.21 -11.24 3.32
CA ARG A 16 5.67 -11.47 3.31
C ARG A 16 6.18 -11.93 1.95
N ARG A 17 5.42 -12.78 1.25
CA ARG A 17 5.75 -13.22 -0.11
C ARG A 17 5.66 -12.08 -1.12
N ALA A 18 4.65 -11.22 -1.01
CA ALA A 18 4.51 -10.04 -1.86
C ALA A 18 5.63 -9.02 -1.63
N LEU A 19 6.09 -8.86 -0.39
CA LEU A 19 7.16 -7.92 -0.02
C LEU A 19 8.57 -8.42 -0.39
N ALA A 20 8.79 -9.73 -0.43
CA ALA A 20 10.11 -10.34 -0.62
C ALA A 20 10.93 -9.84 -1.83
N PRO A 21 10.34 -9.47 -2.98
CA PRO A 21 11.11 -8.97 -4.13
C PRO A 21 11.61 -7.52 -4.00
N TYR A 22 11.21 -6.77 -2.98
CA TYR A 22 11.43 -5.32 -2.87
C TYR A 22 12.48 -4.96 -1.82
N PRO A 23 13.12 -3.77 -1.92
CA PRO A 23 14.24 -3.38 -1.06
C PRO A 23 13.75 -2.91 0.33
N LEU A 24 13.28 -3.83 1.15
CA LEU A 24 12.71 -3.55 2.48
C LEU A 24 13.75 -2.99 3.45
N ASP A 25 15.04 -3.23 3.21
CA ASP A 25 16.14 -2.65 3.97
C ASP A 25 16.11 -1.11 3.96
N ARG A 26 15.57 -0.52 2.90
CA ARG A 26 15.43 0.93 2.76
C ARG A 26 14.28 1.54 3.58
N LEU A 27 13.34 0.74 4.07
CA LEU A 27 12.28 1.20 4.98
C LEU A 27 12.80 1.45 6.41
N GLY A 28 13.87 0.76 6.80
CA GLY A 28 14.30 0.66 8.19
C GLY A 28 13.27 -0.08 9.05
N ALA A 29 13.12 0.34 10.31
CA ALA A 29 12.06 -0.19 11.18
C ALA A 29 10.68 0.27 10.67
N TRP A 30 9.91 -0.64 10.08
CA TRP A 30 8.57 -0.40 9.54
C TRP A 30 7.63 -1.53 9.93
N SER A 31 6.38 -1.18 10.24
CA SER A 31 5.33 -2.12 10.64
C SER A 31 4.29 -2.28 9.56
N PHE A 32 3.77 -3.50 9.42
CA PHE A 32 2.64 -3.80 8.55
C PHE A 32 1.49 -4.31 9.41
N VAL A 33 0.33 -3.67 9.30
CA VAL A 33 -0.87 -4.00 10.06
C VAL A 33 -1.93 -4.52 9.10
N LEU A 34 -2.54 -5.64 9.45
CA LEU A 34 -3.66 -6.23 8.71
C LEU A 34 -4.95 -5.89 9.43
N ALA A 35 -5.90 -5.30 8.72
CA ALA A 35 -7.19 -4.87 9.25
C ALA A 35 -8.34 -5.65 8.61
N PRO A 36 -9.35 -6.08 9.38
CA PRO A 36 -10.56 -6.68 8.83
C PRO A 36 -11.29 -5.70 7.91
N SER A 37 -11.86 -6.20 6.81
CA SER A 37 -12.68 -5.40 5.88
C SER A 37 -13.88 -4.75 6.56
N ASP A 38 -14.49 -5.43 7.53
CA ASP A 38 -15.64 -4.93 8.28
C ASP A 38 -15.29 -3.67 9.12
N ASP A 39 -14.03 -3.56 9.56
CA ASP A 39 -13.53 -2.42 10.36
C ASP A 39 -12.87 -1.32 9.50
N TRP A 40 -12.57 -1.62 8.23
CA TRP A 40 -11.72 -0.81 7.36
C TRP A 40 -12.24 0.62 7.18
N LYS A 41 -13.52 0.77 6.81
CA LYS A 41 -14.11 2.09 6.56
C LYS A 41 -14.05 2.99 7.79
N ASN A 42 -14.35 2.42 8.97
CA ASN A 42 -14.31 3.16 10.24
C ASN A 42 -12.88 3.56 10.61
N LEU A 43 -11.93 2.64 10.45
CA LEU A 43 -10.50 2.91 10.66
C LEU A 43 -10.03 4.06 9.77
N VAL A 44 -10.25 3.97 8.45
CA VAL A 44 -9.80 4.97 7.49
C VAL A 44 -10.46 6.33 7.73
N HIS A 45 -11.77 6.35 8.02
CA HIS A 45 -12.48 7.59 8.36
C HIS A 45 -11.90 8.27 9.62
N SER A 46 -11.56 7.50 10.66
CA SER A 46 -10.97 8.05 11.88
C SER A 46 -9.62 8.74 11.62
N LEU A 47 -8.93 8.34 10.55
CA LEU A 47 -7.67 8.89 10.08
C LEU A 47 -7.84 9.93 8.96
N ARG A 48 -9.08 10.26 8.58
CA ARG A 48 -9.42 11.17 7.47
C ARG A 48 -8.86 10.73 6.10
N GLY A 49 -8.67 9.43 5.91
CA GLY A 49 -8.24 8.86 4.63
C GLY A 49 -9.41 8.52 3.69
N ASP A 50 -9.09 7.97 2.53
CA ASP A 50 -10.06 7.50 1.54
C ASP A 50 -10.42 6.01 1.77
N PRO A 51 -11.66 5.69 2.19
CA PRO A 51 -12.07 4.31 2.47
C PRO A 51 -12.15 3.43 1.22
N THR A 52 -12.07 4.01 0.01
CA THR A 52 -12.03 3.24 -1.23
C THR A 52 -10.68 2.56 -1.42
N SER A 53 -9.59 3.17 -0.93
CA SER A 53 -8.26 2.57 -0.94
C SER A 53 -8.19 1.37 0.00
N PRO A 54 -7.62 0.22 -0.42
CA PRO A 54 -7.47 -0.97 0.42
C PRO A 54 -6.17 -0.98 1.24
N ALA A 55 -5.34 0.06 1.13
CA ALA A 55 -4.14 0.23 1.93
C ALA A 55 -3.85 1.73 2.15
N PHE A 56 -3.06 2.03 3.19
CA PHE A 56 -2.48 3.36 3.38
C PHE A 56 -1.25 3.28 4.28
N SER A 57 -0.38 4.28 4.19
CA SER A 57 0.81 4.43 5.04
C SER A 57 0.75 5.67 5.91
N ILE A 58 1.05 5.49 7.20
CA ILE A 58 1.27 6.57 8.16
C ILE A 58 2.78 6.72 8.33
N ILE A 59 3.37 7.65 7.58
CA ILE A 59 4.83 7.81 7.46
C ILE A 59 5.48 8.11 8.81
N GLU A 60 4.86 8.97 9.61
CA GLU A 60 5.34 9.35 10.95
C GLU A 60 5.38 8.18 11.92
N GLN A 61 4.47 7.22 11.75
CA GLN A 61 4.37 6.01 12.56
C GLN A 61 5.10 4.83 11.94
N ARG A 62 5.72 5.03 10.76
CA ARG A 62 6.41 3.98 9.99
C ARG A 62 5.55 2.72 9.85
N THR A 63 4.28 2.92 9.51
CA THR A 63 3.29 1.84 9.50
C THR A 63 2.49 1.88 8.21
N THR A 64 2.32 0.72 7.58
CA THR A 64 1.36 0.51 6.48
C THR A 64 0.22 -0.38 6.98
N ALA A 65 -1.01 0.09 6.81
CA ALA A 65 -2.21 -0.70 7.07
C ALA A 65 -2.74 -1.28 5.75
N LEU A 66 -3.17 -2.54 5.78
CA LEU A 66 -3.72 -3.24 4.63
C LEU A 66 -5.05 -3.89 5.00
N GLU A 67 -6.05 -3.72 4.15
CA GLU A 67 -7.36 -4.34 4.27
C GLU A 67 -7.30 -5.84 3.94
N SER A 68 -8.02 -6.68 4.69
CA SER A 68 -8.12 -8.13 4.46
C SER A 68 -8.63 -8.51 3.06
N SER A 69 -9.36 -7.61 2.39
CA SER A 69 -9.86 -7.77 1.01
C SER A 69 -8.74 -7.97 -0.01
N LEU A 70 -7.52 -7.47 0.28
CA LEU A 70 -6.33 -7.67 -0.55
C LEU A 70 -5.87 -9.13 -0.58
N PHE A 71 -6.24 -9.93 0.43
CA PHE A 71 -5.79 -11.31 0.61
C PHE A 71 -6.93 -12.32 0.41
N SER A 72 -8.16 -11.90 0.66
CA SER A 72 -9.35 -12.73 0.57
C SER A 72 -10.49 -11.98 -0.11
N ALA A 73 -10.96 -12.55 -1.22
CA ALA A 73 -12.04 -11.99 -2.00
C ALA A 73 -13.37 -12.03 -1.24
N THR A 74 -14.04 -10.89 -1.12
CA THR A 74 -15.50 -10.85 -0.93
C THR A 74 -16.12 -10.31 -2.23
N PRO A 75 -17.25 -10.86 -2.73
CA PRO A 75 -17.77 -10.49 -4.04
C PRO A 75 -18.03 -8.99 -4.21
N SER A 76 -18.66 -8.34 -3.21
CA SER A 76 -18.97 -6.91 -3.24
C SER A 76 -17.72 -6.04 -3.20
N ARG A 77 -16.77 -6.32 -2.30
CA ARG A 77 -15.54 -5.54 -2.21
C ARG A 77 -14.67 -5.72 -3.45
N ASN A 78 -14.65 -6.91 -4.05
CA ASN A 78 -13.92 -7.15 -5.29
C ASN A 78 -14.50 -6.37 -6.47
N GLU A 79 -15.82 -6.21 -6.55
CA GLU A 79 -16.46 -5.38 -7.57
C GLU A 79 -16.02 -3.93 -7.44
N ASP A 80 -16.09 -3.36 -6.23
CA ASP A 80 -15.59 -2.01 -5.94
C ASP A 80 -14.12 -1.86 -6.34
N LEU A 81 -13.26 -2.79 -5.91
CA LEU A 81 -11.83 -2.75 -6.17
C LEU A 81 -11.51 -2.89 -7.67
N LEU A 82 -12.26 -3.72 -8.40
CA LEU A 82 -12.09 -3.86 -9.84
C LEU A 82 -12.50 -2.59 -10.57
N LEU A 83 -13.60 -1.96 -10.17
CA LEU A 83 -14.06 -0.69 -10.74
C LEU A 83 -13.07 0.45 -10.48
N THR A 84 -12.47 0.51 -9.29
CA THR A 84 -11.52 1.56 -8.91
C THR A 84 -10.12 1.34 -9.49
N PHE A 85 -9.58 0.12 -9.41
CA PHE A 85 -8.17 -0.16 -9.71
C PHE A 85 -7.95 -0.94 -11.01
N GLY A 86 -9.00 -1.47 -11.63
CA GLY A 86 -8.92 -2.27 -12.86
C GLY A 86 -8.26 -3.65 -12.70
N VAL A 87 -7.86 -4.02 -11.48
CA VAL A 87 -7.18 -5.29 -11.15
C VAL A 87 -7.69 -5.85 -9.83
N ILE A 88 -7.57 -7.17 -9.64
CA ILE A 88 -7.97 -7.90 -8.42
C ILE A 88 -6.94 -8.96 -8.04
N GLY A 89 -7.09 -9.53 -6.84
CA GLY A 89 -6.26 -10.63 -6.34
C GLY A 89 -4.79 -10.22 -6.23
N ASN A 90 -3.87 -11.12 -6.62
CA ASN A 90 -2.43 -10.87 -6.47
C ASN A 90 -1.94 -9.62 -7.21
N ALA A 91 -2.55 -9.25 -8.33
CA ALA A 91 -2.18 -8.03 -9.07
C ALA A 91 -2.55 -6.77 -8.28
N LEU A 92 -3.69 -6.79 -7.59
CA LEU A 92 -4.09 -5.69 -6.70
C LEU A 92 -3.23 -5.63 -5.46
N LEU A 93 -2.88 -6.77 -4.85
CA LEU A 93 -1.96 -6.81 -3.73
C LEU A 93 -0.59 -6.23 -4.11
N ASP A 94 -0.05 -6.61 -5.27
CA ASP A 94 1.22 -6.08 -5.79
C ASP A 94 1.14 -4.57 -6.04
N LEU A 95 0.04 -4.10 -6.65
CA LEU A 95 -0.25 -2.69 -6.88
C LEU A 95 -0.26 -1.90 -5.57
N ALA A 96 -1.05 -2.33 -4.58
CA ALA A 96 -1.18 -1.68 -3.28
C ALA A 96 0.17 -1.68 -2.53
N VAL A 97 0.80 -2.85 -2.37
CA VAL A 97 2.08 -2.97 -1.66
C VAL A 97 3.15 -2.04 -2.23
N THR A 98 3.29 -2.00 -3.56
CA THR A 98 4.33 -1.16 -4.16
C THR A 98 4.03 0.32 -4.13
N HIS A 99 2.75 0.72 -4.20
CA HIS A 99 2.35 2.10 -3.94
C HIS A 99 2.74 2.53 -2.52
N GLU A 100 2.40 1.71 -1.51
CA GLU A 100 2.74 1.98 -0.11
C GLU A 100 4.24 1.96 0.19
N LEU A 101 4.99 1.07 -0.48
CA LEU A 101 6.45 1.09 -0.43
C LEU A 101 7.02 2.38 -1.04
N GLY A 102 6.35 2.96 -2.05
CA GLY A 102 6.68 4.27 -2.58
C GLY A 102 6.63 5.36 -1.50
N HIS A 103 5.55 5.40 -0.72
CA HIS A 103 5.44 6.28 0.45
C HIS A 103 6.53 6.00 1.48
N GLY A 104 6.69 4.75 1.90
CA GLY A 104 7.60 4.37 2.99
C GLY A 104 9.07 4.56 2.65
N ILE A 105 9.53 4.08 1.48
CA ILE A 105 10.95 4.14 1.08
C ILE A 105 11.36 5.58 0.75
N CYS A 106 10.51 6.32 0.04
CA CYS A 106 10.83 7.68 -0.41
C CYS A 106 10.35 8.79 0.52
N HIS A 107 9.68 8.45 1.64
CA HIS A 107 9.04 9.42 2.55
C HIS A 107 8.13 10.42 1.80
N GLU A 108 7.43 9.93 0.78
CA GLU A 108 6.62 10.75 -0.12
C GLU A 108 5.18 10.79 0.37
N ARG A 109 4.51 11.94 0.26
CA ARG A 109 3.11 12.13 0.68
C ARG A 109 2.15 12.38 -0.48
N ASP A 110 2.67 12.76 -1.65
CA ASP A 110 1.84 12.96 -2.83
C ASP A 110 1.55 11.60 -3.48
N GLU A 111 0.26 11.25 -3.53
CA GLU A 111 -0.26 10.03 -4.13
C GLU A 111 0.27 9.76 -5.54
N ARG A 112 0.46 10.80 -6.36
CA ARG A 112 0.94 10.63 -7.75
C ARG A 112 2.39 10.18 -7.78
N TRP A 113 3.20 10.67 -6.86
CA TRP A 113 4.59 10.25 -6.76
C TRP A 113 4.71 8.86 -6.16
N ALA A 114 3.87 8.52 -5.19
CA ALA A 114 3.77 7.15 -4.68
C ALA A 114 3.37 6.16 -5.79
N ASP A 115 2.44 6.53 -6.67
CA ASP A 115 2.07 5.75 -7.85
C ASP A 115 3.24 5.54 -8.83
N ASP A 116 3.98 6.60 -9.13
CA ASP A 116 5.16 6.53 -10.01
C ASP A 116 6.25 5.65 -9.42
N TYR A 117 6.52 5.78 -8.11
CA TYR A 117 7.46 4.93 -7.39
C TYR A 117 7.01 3.48 -7.31
N GLY A 118 5.72 3.24 -7.05
CA GLY A 118 5.14 1.91 -7.07
C GLY A 118 5.29 1.25 -8.44
N ARG A 119 5.04 2.01 -9.52
CA ARG A 119 5.27 1.54 -10.90
C ARG A 119 6.74 1.17 -11.13
N GLU A 120 7.67 2.01 -10.70
CA GLU A 120 9.11 1.75 -10.83
C GLU A 120 9.54 0.51 -10.05
N LEU A 121 9.03 0.32 -8.83
CA LEU A 121 9.26 -0.86 -8.01
C LEU A 121 8.75 -2.12 -8.72
N ARG A 122 7.54 -2.11 -9.28
CA ARG A 122 6.99 -3.27 -10.01
C ARG A 122 7.81 -3.63 -11.25
N GLN A 123 8.36 -2.63 -11.94
CA GLN A 123 9.14 -2.83 -13.17
C GLN A 123 10.60 -3.24 -12.91
N THR A 124 11.26 -2.61 -11.94
CA THR A 124 12.72 -2.70 -11.77
C THR A 124 13.14 -3.35 -10.45
N ARG A 125 12.19 -3.57 -9.53
CA ARG A 125 12.44 -4.00 -8.15
C ARG A 125 13.28 -3.03 -7.32
N THR A 126 13.49 -1.82 -7.82
CA THR A 126 14.21 -0.73 -7.13
C THR A 126 13.47 0.58 -7.36
N VAL A 127 13.88 1.65 -6.66
CA VAL A 127 13.26 2.97 -6.82
C VAL A 127 14.26 4.10 -6.60
N ASP A 128 14.28 5.08 -7.49
CA ASP A 128 15.06 6.31 -7.33
C ASP A 128 14.21 7.46 -6.78
N CYS A 129 14.34 7.69 -5.47
CA CYS A 129 13.60 8.75 -4.77
C CYS A 129 14.08 10.17 -5.14
N THR A 130 15.18 10.35 -5.87
CA THR A 130 15.70 11.70 -6.19
C THR A 130 14.90 12.41 -7.29
N LYS A 131 14.07 11.67 -8.06
CA LYS A 131 13.24 12.21 -9.14
C LYS A 131 12.25 13.28 -8.67
N THR A 132 11.66 13.11 -7.49
CA THR A 132 10.72 14.08 -6.89
C THR A 132 11.43 15.35 -6.45
N SER A 133 12.55 15.21 -5.72
CA SER A 133 13.34 16.35 -5.24
C SER A 133 13.75 17.27 -6.39
N ARG A 134 14.27 16.71 -7.48
CA ARG A 134 14.68 17.50 -8.66
C ARG A 134 13.51 18.24 -9.32
N ARG A 135 12.33 17.61 -9.42
CA ARG A 135 11.14 18.24 -10.03
C ARG A 135 10.44 19.24 -9.09
N LYS A 136 10.46 19.02 -7.77
CA LYS A 136 9.99 19.98 -6.75
C LYS A 136 10.85 21.25 -6.79
N THR A 137 12.18 21.11 -6.85
CA THR A 137 13.10 22.25 -7.01
C THR A 137 12.90 22.98 -8.33
N ALA A 138 12.72 22.27 -9.45
CA ALA A 138 12.47 22.89 -10.75
C ALA A 138 11.13 23.67 -10.81
N ARG A 139 10.10 23.22 -10.09
CA ARG A 139 8.82 23.93 -9.95
C ARG A 139 8.88 25.13 -9.02
N ALA A 140 9.78 25.15 -8.05
CA ALA A 140 9.94 26.28 -7.12
C ALA A 140 10.73 27.47 -7.72
N LEU A 141 11.37 27.26 -8.88
CA LEU A 141 12.14 28.26 -9.62
C LEU A 141 11.34 28.90 -10.78
N GLN A 142 10.05 28.61 -10.88
CA GLN A 142 9.09 29.20 -11.84
C GLN A 142 8.03 29.97 -11.08
#